data_AF-A0AA96DVZ2-F1
#
_entry.id   AF-A0AA96DVZ2-F1
#
_cell.length_a   1.000
_cell.length_b   1.000
_cell.length_c   1.000
_cell.angle_alpha   90.00
_cell.angle_beta   90.00
_cell.angle_gamma   90.00
#
_symmetry.space_group_name_H-M   'P 1'
#
loop_
_entity.id
_entity.type
_entity.pdbx_description
1 polymer ?
#
loop_
_entity_poly.entity_id
_entity_poly.type
_entity_poly.pdbx_seq_one_letter_code
_entity_poly.pdbx_strand_id
1 'polypeptide(L)'
;MKKLLLIIFLCVSLNANINQAVLGIIGSSDFNTHRNLINTIFKNQSYFYTNGSLDYAKISQTLQNNNLLKLSLGSTQTIEATFIFNSDPKKSFKNINDILKAIGIQNFVTINQSVSENQLKWSIKVQTAAAINPLRLSQELQNTNCRVVDIKKEGNNKWSYYIDSKKSSIYKAEDLVTKASVSLKKPIKPYILEIANTDAIKIDSNIGNNWYPNIIFYDDSFNVIDVFESESLHKNLRVDIPTNTRFIKIDDFYALTNIKNGLNITKE
;
A
#
# COMPACT_ATOMS: atom_id res chain seq x y z
N MET A 1 -16.87 -32.66 -30.79
CA MET A 1 -15.82 -31.96 -29.99
C MET A 1 -16.45 -30.82 -29.22
N LYS A 2 -16.37 -30.89 -27.88
CA LYS A 2 -16.14 -29.79 -26.91
C LYS A 2 -16.56 -30.30 -25.53
N LYS A 3 -15.60 -30.87 -24.80
CA LYS A 3 -15.76 -31.17 -23.37
C LYS A 3 -15.67 -29.82 -22.64
N LEU A 4 -16.78 -29.41 -22.01
CA LEU A 4 -16.81 -28.26 -21.13
C LEU A 4 -16.13 -28.68 -19.81
N LEU A 5 -14.88 -28.27 -19.60
CA LEU A 5 -14.19 -28.45 -18.33
C LEU A 5 -14.65 -27.34 -17.39
N LEU A 6 -15.60 -27.66 -16.52
CA LEU A 6 -16.00 -26.83 -15.40
C LEU A 6 -14.91 -26.92 -14.33
N ILE A 7 -13.98 -25.96 -14.30
CA ILE A 7 -13.00 -25.84 -13.22
C ILE A 7 -13.71 -25.17 -12.05
N ILE A 8 -14.24 -25.99 -11.15
CA ILE A 8 -14.68 -25.56 -9.83
C ILE A 8 -13.42 -25.27 -9.02
N PHE A 9 -13.06 -23.99 -8.87
CA PHE A 9 -12.09 -23.59 -7.87
C PHE A 9 -12.73 -23.81 -6.49
N LEU A 10 -12.41 -24.95 -5.86
CA LEU A 10 -12.57 -25.11 -4.42
C LEU A 10 -11.70 -24.03 -3.76
N CYS A 11 -12.31 -22.97 -3.23
CA CYS A 11 -11.69 -22.17 -2.18
C CYS A 11 -11.59 -23.03 -0.93
N VAL A 12 -10.63 -23.95 -0.90
CA VAL A 12 -10.17 -24.52 0.36
C VAL A 12 -9.52 -23.34 1.07
N SER A 13 -10.24 -22.75 2.03
CA SER A 13 -9.65 -21.92 3.07
C SER A 13 -8.75 -22.84 3.90
N LEU A 14 -7.59 -23.20 3.36
CA LEU A 14 -6.50 -23.77 4.12
C LEU A 14 -6.18 -22.71 5.17
N ASN A 15 -6.60 -22.96 6.41
CA ASN A 15 -6.11 -22.20 7.55
C ASN A 15 -4.60 -22.27 7.47
N ALA A 16 -3.97 -21.18 7.02
CA ALA A 16 -2.53 -21.10 6.98
C ALA A 16 -2.03 -21.40 8.39
N ASN A 17 -1.16 -22.40 8.50
CA ASN A 17 -0.62 -22.82 9.78
C ASN A 17 0.36 -21.74 10.24
N ILE A 18 0.27 -21.30 11.50
CA ILE A 18 1.20 -20.32 12.08
C ILE A 18 2.65 -20.73 11.87
N ASN A 19 2.98 -22.03 11.99
CA ASN A 19 4.32 -22.53 11.73
C ASN A 19 4.76 -22.32 10.28
N GLN A 20 3.85 -22.47 9.32
CA GLN A 20 4.15 -22.21 7.91
C GLN A 20 4.39 -20.73 7.67
N ALA A 21 3.59 -19.86 8.29
CA ALA A 21 3.80 -18.41 8.22
C ALA A 21 5.13 -18.00 8.85
N VAL A 22 5.46 -18.52 10.03
CA VAL A 22 6.75 -18.25 10.70
C VAL A 22 7.90 -18.75 9.83
N LEU A 23 7.84 -19.99 9.32
CA LEU A 23 8.84 -20.56 8.41
C LEU A 23 9.01 -19.69 7.17
N GLY A 24 7.93 -19.17 6.59
CA GLY A 24 7.96 -18.28 5.44
C GLY A 24 8.64 -16.94 5.71
N ILE A 25 8.46 -16.39 6.93
CA ILE A 25 9.06 -15.11 7.34
C ILE A 25 10.56 -15.24 7.64
N ILE A 26 10.97 -16.20 8.49
CA ILE A 26 12.35 -16.28 8.99
C ILE A 26 13.23 -17.24 8.17
N GLY A 27 12.60 -18.18 7.45
CA GLY A 27 13.28 -19.25 6.71
C GLY A 27 13.48 -20.52 7.53
N SER A 28 13.79 -21.62 6.83
CA SER A 28 13.90 -22.96 7.42
C SER A 28 15.01 -23.10 8.46
N SER A 29 16.18 -22.49 8.22
CA SER A 29 17.32 -22.57 9.15
C SER A 29 16.98 -21.98 10.53
N ASP A 30 16.46 -20.75 10.55
CA ASP A 30 16.08 -20.07 11.79
C ASP A 30 14.87 -20.73 12.47
N PHE A 31 13.89 -21.20 11.68
CA PHE A 31 12.74 -21.95 12.18
C PHE A 31 13.16 -23.22 12.91
N ASN A 32 14.03 -24.03 12.29
CA ASN A 32 14.49 -25.28 12.89
C ASN A 32 15.36 -25.04 14.12
N THR A 33 16.24 -24.05 14.07
CA THR A 33 17.13 -23.68 15.19
C THR A 33 16.33 -23.26 16.43
N HIS A 34 15.23 -22.51 16.26
CA HIS A 34 14.47 -21.92 17.37
C HIS A 34 13.11 -22.59 17.61
N ARG A 35 12.93 -23.84 17.17
CA ARG A 35 11.63 -24.52 17.16
C ARG A 35 10.91 -24.54 18.51
N ASN A 36 11.63 -24.79 19.60
CA ASN A 36 11.06 -24.82 20.95
C ASN A 36 10.55 -23.44 21.40
N LEU A 37 11.31 -22.38 21.10
CA LEU A 37 10.90 -21.01 21.38
C LEU A 37 9.67 -20.64 20.55
N ILE A 38 9.67 -20.96 19.25
CA ILE A 38 8.53 -20.72 18.35
C ILE A 38 7.26 -21.39 18.90
N ASN A 39 7.34 -22.68 19.28
CA ASN A 39 6.21 -23.40 19.87
C ASN A 39 5.69 -22.71 21.16
N THR A 40 6.58 -22.10 21.93
CA THR A 40 6.23 -21.42 23.19
C THR A 40 5.54 -20.08 22.93
N ILE A 41 6.14 -19.22 22.10
CA ILE A 41 5.63 -17.85 21.86
C ILE A 41 4.36 -17.82 21.01
N PHE A 42 4.10 -18.87 20.22
CA PHE A 42 2.88 -19.02 19.41
C PHE A 42 1.84 -19.97 20.02
N LYS A 43 1.98 -20.34 21.31
CA LYS A 43 1.06 -21.28 21.99
C LYS A 43 -0.40 -20.81 21.97
N ASN A 44 -0.65 -19.50 22.15
CA ASN A 44 -1.99 -18.94 22.05
C ASN A 44 -2.35 -18.64 20.59
N GLN A 45 -2.71 -19.68 19.82
CA GLN A 45 -2.94 -19.55 18.39
C GLN A 45 -4.02 -18.52 18.05
N SER A 46 -5.11 -18.45 18.83
CA SER A 46 -6.25 -17.57 18.57
C SER A 46 -5.88 -16.09 18.42
N TYR A 47 -4.85 -15.64 19.16
CA TYR A 47 -4.36 -14.26 19.11
C TYR A 47 -3.88 -13.85 17.71
N PHE A 48 -3.34 -14.80 16.94
CA PHE A 48 -2.73 -14.59 15.62
C PHE A 48 -3.72 -14.62 14.46
N TYR A 49 -5.02 -14.69 14.74
CA TYR A 49 -6.07 -14.61 13.74
C TYR A 49 -6.87 -13.31 13.90
N THR A 50 -7.30 -12.75 12.78
CA THR A 50 -8.19 -11.60 12.69
C THR A 50 -9.20 -11.88 11.58
N ASN A 51 -10.48 -12.04 11.95
CA ASN A 51 -11.58 -12.47 11.07
C ASN A 51 -11.32 -13.83 10.39
N GLY A 52 -10.87 -14.82 11.18
CA GLY A 52 -10.63 -16.19 10.70
C GLY A 52 -9.40 -16.37 9.81
N SER A 53 -8.64 -15.31 9.53
CA SER A 53 -7.40 -15.37 8.74
C SER A 53 -6.20 -14.97 9.59
N LEU A 54 -5.01 -15.51 9.29
CA LEU A 54 -3.78 -15.12 9.98
C LEU A 54 -3.53 -13.61 9.89
N ASP A 55 -2.96 -13.07 10.96
CA ASP A 55 -2.55 -11.69 11.08
C ASP A 55 -1.02 -11.61 11.04
N TYR A 56 -0.48 -11.39 9.84
CA TYR A 56 0.96 -11.32 9.61
C TYR A 56 1.63 -10.15 10.35
N ALA A 57 0.89 -9.10 10.72
CA ALA A 57 1.42 -8.05 11.58
C ALA A 57 1.64 -8.57 13.00
N LYS A 58 0.66 -9.26 13.60
CA LYS A 58 0.83 -9.88 14.94
C LYS A 58 1.91 -10.95 14.99
N ILE A 59 2.01 -11.78 13.95
CA ILE A 59 3.06 -12.79 13.82
C ILE A 59 4.44 -12.12 13.74
N SER A 60 4.60 -11.17 12.82
CA SER A 60 5.87 -10.43 12.64
C SER A 60 6.26 -9.65 13.90
N GLN A 61 5.29 -9.07 14.61
CA GLN A 61 5.51 -8.38 15.89
C GLN A 61 6.03 -9.34 16.95
N THR A 62 5.44 -10.53 17.05
CA THR A 62 5.87 -11.54 18.02
C THR A 62 7.28 -12.06 17.72
N LEU A 63 7.60 -12.28 16.44
CA LEU A 63 8.96 -12.62 16.02
C LEU A 63 9.95 -11.51 16.35
N GLN A 64 9.59 -10.25 16.09
CA GLN A 64 10.44 -9.10 16.40
C GLN A 64 10.68 -8.96 17.91
N ASN A 65 9.63 -9.04 18.73
CA ASN A 65 9.72 -8.94 20.19
C ASN A 65 10.59 -10.03 20.82
N ASN A 66 10.73 -11.17 20.14
CA ASN A 66 11.55 -12.31 20.57
C ASN A 66 12.86 -12.43 19.79
N ASN A 67 13.30 -11.37 19.09
CA ASN A 67 14.56 -11.31 18.33
C ASN A 67 14.73 -12.39 17.24
N LEU A 68 13.62 -12.98 16.76
CA LEU A 68 13.63 -13.97 15.68
C LEU A 68 13.56 -13.32 14.29
N LEU A 69 13.21 -12.04 14.22
CA LEU A 69 13.18 -11.28 12.97
C LEU A 69 14.55 -10.63 12.69
N LYS A 70 15.38 -11.31 11.89
CA LYS A 70 16.71 -10.82 11.49
C LYS A 70 16.61 -9.78 10.37
N LEU A 71 16.69 -8.50 10.74
CA LEU A 71 16.60 -7.39 9.78
C LEU A 71 17.96 -6.89 9.30
N SER A 72 19.02 -7.03 10.10
CA SER A 72 20.38 -6.67 9.69
C SER A 72 20.95 -7.72 8.75
N LEU A 73 21.50 -7.28 7.63
CA LEU A 73 22.15 -8.15 6.65
C LEU A 73 23.67 -8.26 6.87
N GLY A 74 24.21 -7.55 7.87
CA GLY A 74 25.65 -7.54 8.20
C GLY A 74 26.51 -6.68 7.27
N SER A 75 26.15 -6.57 5.99
CA SER A 75 26.75 -5.67 5.01
C SER A 75 25.72 -5.20 3.99
N THR A 76 26.07 -4.19 3.20
CA THR A 76 25.25 -3.79 2.05
C THR A 76 25.27 -4.89 1.01
N GLN A 77 24.09 -5.40 0.66
CA GLN A 77 23.92 -6.44 -0.35
C GLN A 77 22.66 -6.18 -1.17
N THR A 78 22.59 -6.82 -2.34
CA THR A 78 21.39 -6.78 -3.18
C THR A 78 20.34 -7.72 -2.62
N ILE A 79 19.14 -7.20 -2.38
CA ILE A 79 17.95 -7.99 -2.10
C ILE A 79 16.94 -7.87 -3.24
N GLU A 80 16.18 -8.93 -3.45
CA GLU A 80 15.04 -8.96 -4.36
C GLU A 80 13.74 -9.13 -3.57
N ALA A 81 12.74 -8.33 -3.91
CA ALA A 81 11.41 -8.43 -3.32
C ALA A 81 10.36 -8.49 -4.42
N THR A 82 9.43 -9.43 -4.31
CA THR A 82 8.29 -9.57 -5.21
C THR A 82 7.00 -9.36 -4.44
N PHE A 83 6.17 -8.44 -4.89
CA PHE A 83 4.86 -8.14 -4.32
C PHE A 83 3.78 -8.63 -5.28
N ILE A 84 2.84 -9.41 -4.76
CA ILE A 84 1.77 -10.06 -5.51
C ILE A 84 0.45 -9.64 -4.89
N PHE A 85 -0.29 -8.79 -5.59
CA PHE A 85 -1.59 -8.28 -5.17
C PHE A 85 -2.69 -8.98 -5.97
N ASN A 86 -3.75 -9.40 -5.27
CA ASN A 86 -4.84 -10.18 -5.87
C ASN A 86 -5.94 -9.33 -6.55
N SER A 87 -5.85 -8.00 -6.52
CA SER A 87 -6.80 -7.07 -7.14
C SER A 87 -6.20 -5.67 -7.38
N ASP A 88 -6.95 -4.83 -8.11
CA ASP A 88 -6.77 -3.37 -8.21
C ASP A 88 -5.34 -2.94 -8.55
N PRO A 89 -4.78 -3.39 -9.69
CA PRO A 89 -3.35 -3.31 -9.97
C PRO A 89 -2.78 -1.89 -9.95
N LYS A 90 -3.53 -0.88 -10.42
CA LYS A 90 -3.08 0.53 -10.40
C LYS A 90 -3.00 1.09 -8.97
N LYS A 91 -4.06 0.89 -8.18
CA LYS A 91 -4.14 1.26 -6.77
C LYS A 91 -3.07 0.53 -5.95
N SER A 92 -2.96 -0.78 -6.13
CA SER A 92 -1.95 -1.64 -5.51
C SER A 92 -0.53 -1.19 -5.82
N PHE A 93 -0.20 -0.93 -7.10
CA PHE A 93 1.12 -0.46 -7.52
C PHE A 93 1.49 0.88 -6.89
N LYS A 94 0.56 1.85 -6.92
CA LYS A 94 0.76 3.14 -6.26
C LYS A 94 1.02 2.99 -4.76
N ASN A 95 0.19 2.20 -4.08
CA ASN A 95 0.30 2.00 -2.63
C ASN A 95 1.63 1.39 -2.25
N ILE A 96 2.04 0.28 -2.88
CA ILE A 96 3.29 -0.37 -2.51
C ILE A 96 4.50 0.52 -2.78
N ASN A 97 4.49 1.27 -3.88
CA ASN A 97 5.56 2.23 -4.19
C ASN A 97 5.69 3.33 -3.11
N ASP A 98 4.56 3.87 -2.65
CA ASP A 98 4.55 4.89 -1.59
C ASP A 98 4.93 4.31 -0.22
N ILE A 99 4.45 3.10 0.10
CA ILE A 99 4.72 2.39 1.35
C ILE A 99 6.21 2.06 1.47
N LEU A 100 6.84 1.54 0.40
CA LEU A 100 8.27 1.22 0.41
C LEU A 100 9.12 2.45 0.76
N LYS A 101 8.83 3.60 0.16
CA LYS A 101 9.51 4.86 0.48
C LYS A 101 9.28 5.28 1.92
N ALA A 102 8.05 5.13 2.42
CA ALA A 102 7.69 5.48 3.80
C ALA A 102 8.41 4.61 4.84
N ILE A 103 8.68 3.34 4.54
CA ILE A 103 9.43 2.43 5.42
C ILE A 103 10.94 2.45 5.16
N GLY A 104 11.44 3.43 4.40
CA GLY A 104 12.87 3.66 4.18
C GLY A 104 13.50 2.87 3.04
N ILE A 105 12.72 2.15 2.25
CA ILE A 105 13.19 1.43 1.06
C ILE A 105 13.14 2.40 -0.14
N GLN A 106 14.29 3.01 -0.41
CA GLN A 106 14.46 3.99 -1.50
C GLN A 106 15.42 3.43 -2.56
N ASN A 107 15.46 4.08 -3.73
CA ASN A 107 16.38 3.76 -4.84
C ASN A 107 16.33 2.30 -5.32
N PHE A 108 15.17 1.66 -5.20
CA PHE A 108 14.94 0.34 -5.79
C PHE A 108 14.76 0.44 -7.30
N VAL A 109 15.10 -0.64 -8.01
CA VAL A 109 14.94 -0.77 -9.46
C VAL A 109 13.92 -1.86 -9.74
N THR A 110 12.94 -1.58 -10.60
CA THR A 110 12.00 -2.58 -11.10
C THR A 110 12.74 -3.63 -11.94
N ILE A 111 12.59 -4.90 -11.57
CA ILE A 111 13.06 -6.06 -12.36
C ILE A 111 11.97 -6.48 -13.34
N ASN A 112 10.73 -6.57 -12.86
CA ASN A 112 9.58 -7.00 -13.64
C ASN A 112 8.30 -6.40 -13.06
N GLN A 113 7.33 -6.10 -13.92
CA GLN A 113 5.98 -5.72 -13.56
C GLN A 113 5.03 -6.37 -14.56
N SER A 114 4.06 -7.13 -14.06
CA SER A 114 3.02 -7.72 -14.90
C SER A 114 1.65 -7.59 -14.24
N VAL A 115 0.63 -7.48 -15.10
CA VAL A 115 -0.77 -7.50 -14.71
C VAL A 115 -1.46 -8.63 -15.47
N SER A 116 -2.17 -9.48 -14.75
CA SER A 116 -2.96 -10.58 -15.33
C SER A 116 -4.18 -10.82 -14.46
N GLU A 117 -5.36 -10.97 -15.05
CA GLU A 117 -6.60 -11.28 -14.32
C GLU A 117 -6.88 -10.32 -13.14
N ASN A 118 -6.64 -9.02 -13.35
CA ASN A 118 -6.76 -7.97 -12.31
C ASN A 118 -5.76 -8.11 -11.14
N GLN A 119 -4.74 -8.94 -11.26
CA GLN A 119 -3.68 -9.11 -10.26
C GLN A 119 -2.42 -8.39 -10.68
N LEU A 120 -1.71 -7.78 -9.73
CA LEU A 120 -0.39 -7.17 -9.96
C LEU A 120 0.70 -8.09 -9.42
N LYS A 121 1.71 -8.35 -10.22
CA LYS A 121 3.00 -8.88 -9.78
C LYS A 121 4.09 -7.87 -10.08
N TRP A 122 4.80 -7.43 -9.05
CA TRP A 122 5.87 -6.45 -9.17
C TRP A 122 7.11 -6.90 -8.40
N SER A 123 8.23 -6.99 -9.10
CA SER A 123 9.51 -7.41 -8.56
C SER A 123 10.51 -6.27 -8.62
N ILE A 124 11.23 -6.04 -7.53
CA ILE A 124 12.26 -5.01 -7.40
C ILE A 124 13.57 -5.62 -6.91
N LYS A 125 14.68 -4.94 -7.23
CA LYS A 125 15.98 -5.09 -6.58
C LYS A 125 16.35 -3.82 -5.82
N VAL A 126 16.97 -3.95 -4.66
CA VAL A 126 17.50 -2.82 -3.89
C VAL A 126 18.81 -3.21 -3.21
N GLN A 127 19.78 -2.28 -3.22
CA GLN A 127 21.02 -2.41 -2.45
C GLN A 127 20.79 -1.81 -1.05
N THR A 128 20.93 -2.63 -0.02
CA THR A 128 20.63 -2.23 1.36
C THR A 128 21.40 -3.07 2.36
N ALA A 129 21.67 -2.51 3.54
CA ALA A 129 22.22 -3.23 4.69
C ALA A 129 21.13 -3.81 5.61
N ALA A 130 19.86 -3.52 5.32
CA ALA A 130 18.70 -3.99 6.08
C ALA A 130 17.65 -4.63 5.17
N ALA A 131 17.11 -5.78 5.60
CA ALA A 131 15.98 -6.42 4.94
C ALA A 131 14.71 -5.56 5.03
N ILE A 132 13.77 -5.76 4.09
CA ILE A 132 12.43 -5.17 4.20
C ILE A 132 11.78 -5.72 5.46
N ASN A 133 11.41 -4.84 6.40
CA ASN A 133 10.81 -5.26 7.65
C ASN A 133 9.34 -5.71 7.41
N PRO A 134 9.01 -7.00 7.54
CA PRO A 134 7.66 -7.51 7.26
C PRO A 134 6.60 -6.96 8.21
N LEU A 135 6.96 -6.61 9.45
CA LEU A 135 6.04 -5.98 10.39
C LEU A 135 5.64 -4.59 9.88
N ARG A 136 6.63 -3.74 9.58
CA ARG A 136 6.38 -2.36 9.11
C ARG A 136 5.61 -2.37 7.80
N LEU A 137 6.00 -3.24 6.86
CA LEU A 137 5.27 -3.41 5.60
C LEU A 137 3.82 -3.83 5.84
N SER A 138 3.57 -4.81 6.72
CA SER A 138 2.21 -5.28 7.02
C SER A 138 1.35 -4.19 7.66
N GLN A 139 1.90 -3.41 8.58
CA GLN A 139 1.20 -2.29 9.24
C GLN A 139 0.83 -1.20 8.24
N GLU A 140 1.76 -0.80 7.36
CA GLU A 140 1.48 0.22 6.35
C GLU A 140 0.47 -0.26 5.29
N LEU A 141 0.48 -1.54 4.93
CA LEU A 141 -0.54 -2.13 4.05
C LEU A 141 -1.93 -2.16 4.72
N GLN A 142 -2.00 -2.44 6.03
CA GLN A 142 -3.26 -2.40 6.78
C GLN A 142 -3.88 -1.00 6.78
N ASN A 143 -3.07 0.07 6.80
CA ASN A 143 -3.55 1.45 6.68
C ASN A 143 -4.21 1.75 5.32
N THR A 144 -4.04 0.88 4.32
CA THR A 144 -4.72 0.98 3.02
C THR A 144 -5.78 -0.10 2.83
N ASN A 145 -6.24 -0.75 3.91
CA ASN A 145 -7.13 -1.90 3.87
C ASN A 145 -6.58 -3.10 3.06
N CYS A 146 -5.25 -3.15 2.84
CA CYS A 146 -4.57 -4.32 2.29
C CYS A 146 -4.10 -5.23 3.43
N ARG A 147 -3.96 -6.53 3.16
CA ARG A 147 -3.46 -7.49 4.15
C ARG A 147 -2.45 -8.43 3.53
N VAL A 148 -1.28 -8.58 4.16
CA VAL A 148 -0.36 -9.66 3.79
C VAL A 148 -1.02 -10.99 4.18
N VAL A 149 -1.12 -11.90 3.21
CA VAL A 149 -1.69 -13.24 3.39
C VAL A 149 -0.63 -14.34 3.33
N ASP A 150 0.54 -14.06 2.74
CA ASP A 150 1.70 -14.95 2.81
C ASP A 150 3.01 -14.20 2.60
N ILE A 151 4.08 -14.72 3.21
CA ILE A 151 5.46 -14.26 3.04
C ILE A 151 6.33 -15.48 2.81
N LYS A 152 7.10 -15.48 1.73
CA LYS A 152 8.04 -16.55 1.42
C LYS A 152 9.44 -16.00 1.26
N LYS A 153 10.35 -16.45 2.12
CA LYS A 153 11.80 -16.26 1.95
C LYS A 153 12.34 -17.32 0.99
N GLU A 154 12.67 -16.90 -0.24
CA GLU A 154 13.14 -17.73 -1.35
C GLU A 154 14.68 -17.74 -1.42
N GLY A 155 15.33 -18.29 -0.40
CA GLY A 155 16.79 -18.25 -0.24
C GLY A 155 17.21 -17.14 0.72
N ASN A 156 18.45 -16.66 0.60
CA ASN A 156 19.00 -15.73 1.61
C ASN A 156 18.52 -14.29 1.42
N ASN A 157 18.39 -13.84 0.16
CA ASN A 157 18.23 -12.42 -0.18
C ASN A 157 17.00 -12.15 -1.07
N LYS A 158 16.03 -13.06 -1.09
CA LYS A 158 14.83 -12.94 -1.93
C LYS A 158 13.57 -13.22 -1.13
N TRP A 159 12.58 -12.35 -1.29
CA TRP A 159 11.29 -12.47 -0.62
C TRP A 159 10.13 -12.28 -1.58
N SER A 160 9.06 -13.05 -1.36
CA SER A 160 7.79 -12.92 -2.04
C SER A 160 6.70 -12.60 -1.01
N TYR A 161 5.95 -11.53 -1.24
CA TYR A 161 4.83 -11.07 -0.41
C TYR A 161 3.53 -11.23 -1.19
N TYR A 162 2.59 -11.99 -0.65
CA TYR A 162 1.25 -12.16 -1.22
C TYR A 162 0.28 -11.32 -0.41
N ILE A 163 -0.51 -10.50 -1.09
CA ILE A 163 -1.27 -9.42 -0.49
C ILE A 163 -2.71 -9.46 -1.02
N ASP A 164 -3.65 -9.48 -0.08
CA ASP A 164 -5.06 -9.24 -0.37
C ASP A 164 -5.32 -7.74 -0.43
N SER A 165 -5.82 -7.28 -1.59
CA SER A 165 -6.09 -5.87 -1.90
C SER A 165 -7.53 -5.62 -2.31
N LYS A 166 -8.44 -6.60 -2.18
CA LYS A 166 -9.83 -6.50 -2.69
C LYS A 166 -10.63 -5.34 -2.13
N LYS A 167 -10.23 -4.81 -0.97
CA LYS A 167 -10.88 -3.67 -0.30
C LYS A 167 -9.94 -2.48 -0.17
N SER A 168 -8.90 -2.43 -1.00
CA SER A 168 -7.85 -1.44 -0.86
C SER A 168 -8.36 -0.01 -1.05
N SER A 169 -7.83 0.92 -0.26
CA SER A 169 -7.92 2.38 -0.49
C SER A 169 -6.53 2.92 -0.85
N ILE A 170 -6.37 4.23 -1.00
CA ILE A 170 -5.11 4.88 -1.40
C ILE A 170 -4.29 5.28 -0.16
N TYR A 171 -3.00 4.95 -0.19
CA TYR A 171 -2.06 5.28 0.89
C TYR A 171 -1.99 6.78 1.18
N LYS A 172 -2.33 7.13 2.43
CA LYS A 172 -2.39 8.52 2.93
C LYS A 172 -3.29 9.44 2.09
N ALA A 173 -4.40 8.91 1.57
CA ALA A 173 -5.47 9.76 1.08
C ALA A 173 -6.13 10.47 2.27
N GLU A 174 -6.42 11.76 2.10
CA GLU A 174 -7.14 12.57 3.07
C GLU A 174 -8.63 12.26 2.99
N ASP A 175 -9.23 12.06 4.16
CA ASP A 175 -10.64 11.68 4.26
C ASP A 175 -11.54 12.90 4.03
N LEU A 176 -12.08 12.99 2.82
CA LEU A 176 -13.21 13.82 2.47
C LEU A 176 -14.41 12.93 2.12
N VAL A 177 -14.51 11.72 2.67
CA VAL A 177 -15.72 10.87 2.63
C VAL A 177 -16.59 11.23 3.82
N THR A 178 -16.03 11.21 5.03
CA THR A 178 -16.78 11.45 6.28
C THR A 178 -16.79 12.92 6.69
N LYS A 179 -15.82 13.71 6.22
CA LYS A 179 -15.66 15.12 6.57
C LYS A 179 -16.32 16.04 5.56
N ALA A 180 -16.77 17.20 6.03
CA ALA A 180 -17.25 18.29 5.18
C ALA A 180 -16.10 19.13 4.59
N SER A 181 -14.97 19.19 5.29
CA SER A 181 -13.78 19.91 4.84
C SER A 181 -12.49 19.28 5.38
N VAL A 182 -11.37 19.60 4.72
CA VAL A 182 -10.02 19.23 5.15
C VAL A 182 -9.04 20.38 4.94
N SER A 183 -8.15 20.58 5.90
CA SER A 183 -7.03 21.53 5.79
C SER A 183 -5.75 20.76 5.48
N LEU A 184 -5.21 20.99 4.29
CA LEU A 184 -4.03 20.34 3.75
C LEU A 184 -2.80 21.15 4.15
N LYS A 185 -1.83 20.51 4.81
CA LYS A 185 -0.57 21.15 5.22
C LYS A 185 0.42 21.22 4.07
N LYS A 186 1.54 21.95 4.25
CA LYS A 186 2.65 22.02 3.28
C LYS A 186 2.92 20.66 2.60
N PRO A 187 2.84 20.57 1.25
CA PRO A 187 2.99 19.32 0.56
C PRO A 187 4.47 18.96 0.38
N ILE A 188 4.76 17.68 0.52
CA ILE A 188 6.00 17.05 0.04
C ILE A 188 5.75 16.17 -1.20
N LYS A 189 4.48 15.99 -1.55
CA LYS A 189 3.94 15.28 -2.71
C LYS A 189 2.53 15.84 -2.99
N PRO A 190 1.95 15.59 -4.17
CA PRO A 190 0.58 15.98 -4.46
C PRO A 190 -0.39 15.39 -3.44
N TYR A 191 -1.43 16.14 -3.10
CA TYR A 191 -2.46 15.65 -2.20
C TYR A 191 -3.33 14.63 -2.92
N ILE A 192 -3.86 13.68 -2.17
CA ILE A 192 -4.91 12.79 -2.68
C ILE A 192 -6.04 12.83 -1.66
N LEU A 193 -7.23 13.11 -2.14
CA LEU A 193 -8.46 13.07 -1.35
C LEU A 193 -9.23 11.81 -1.72
N GLU A 194 -9.82 11.14 -0.73
CA GLU A 194 -10.87 10.16 -0.94
C GLU A 194 -12.23 10.85 -0.75
N ILE A 195 -13.16 10.63 -1.67
CA ILE A 195 -14.43 11.34 -1.73
C ILE A 195 -15.61 10.38 -2.01
N ALA A 196 -16.79 10.75 -1.58
CA ALA A 196 -18.04 10.05 -1.89
C ALA A 196 -19.22 11.02 -1.85
N ASN A 197 -20.19 10.83 -2.75
CA ASN A 197 -21.48 11.55 -2.75
C ASN A 197 -21.30 13.08 -2.68
N THR A 198 -20.56 13.65 -3.63
CA THR A 198 -20.29 15.09 -3.67
C THR A 198 -20.23 15.53 -5.12
N ASP A 199 -20.95 16.60 -5.45
CA ASP A 199 -21.09 17.08 -6.82
C ASP A 199 -20.04 18.12 -7.18
N ALA A 200 -19.52 18.85 -6.18
CA ALA A 200 -18.41 19.77 -6.37
C ALA A 200 -17.56 19.95 -5.12
N ILE A 201 -16.35 20.46 -5.32
CA ILE A 201 -15.49 20.92 -4.24
C ILE A 201 -15.09 22.37 -4.46
N LYS A 202 -14.98 23.09 -3.34
CA LYS A 202 -14.32 24.37 -3.25
C LYS A 202 -12.93 24.20 -2.68
N ILE A 203 -11.95 24.79 -3.36
CA ILE A 203 -10.53 24.76 -3.00
C ILE A 203 -10.07 26.20 -2.75
N ASP A 204 -9.70 26.50 -1.52
CA ASP A 204 -9.17 27.79 -1.12
C ASP A 204 -7.65 27.67 -0.89
N SER A 205 -6.87 28.48 -1.62
CA SER A 205 -5.43 28.55 -1.50
C SER A 205 -5.01 29.46 -0.36
N ASN A 206 -4.16 28.96 0.55
CA ASN A 206 -3.73 29.74 1.71
C ASN A 206 -2.90 30.97 1.30
N ILE A 207 -2.98 32.02 2.12
CA ILE A 207 -2.27 33.30 1.88
C ILE A 207 -0.78 33.04 1.63
N GLY A 208 -0.23 33.69 0.60
CA GLY A 208 1.18 33.58 0.23
C GLY A 208 1.53 32.40 -0.69
N ASN A 209 0.53 31.62 -1.12
CA ASN A 209 0.66 30.67 -2.22
C ASN A 209 0.51 31.37 -3.58
N ASN A 210 1.11 30.76 -4.60
CA ASN A 210 0.95 31.12 -6.01
C ASN A 210 0.39 29.93 -6.78
N TRP A 211 -0.81 29.45 -6.42
CA TRP A 211 -1.32 28.16 -6.90
C TRP A 211 -1.80 28.21 -8.37
N TYR A 212 -1.25 27.32 -9.18
CA TYR A 212 -1.63 27.02 -10.56
C TYR A 212 -2.25 25.62 -10.59
N PRO A 213 -3.58 25.49 -10.57
CA PRO A 213 -4.23 24.19 -10.32
C PRO A 213 -3.86 23.12 -11.35
N ASN A 214 -3.47 21.94 -10.87
CA ASN A 214 -3.52 20.68 -11.61
C ASN A 214 -4.30 19.67 -10.77
N ILE A 215 -5.49 19.30 -11.23
CA ILE A 215 -6.44 18.44 -10.50
C ILE A 215 -6.78 17.25 -11.39
N ILE A 216 -6.59 16.04 -10.86
CA ILE A 216 -6.91 14.80 -11.57
C ILE A 216 -7.97 14.03 -10.79
N PHE A 217 -9.04 13.64 -11.48
CA PHE A 217 -10.13 12.85 -10.94
C PHE A 217 -9.91 11.38 -11.30
N TYR A 218 -10.09 10.48 -10.32
CA TYR A 218 -9.93 9.05 -10.51
C TYR A 218 -11.17 8.28 -10.05
N ASP A 219 -11.46 7.18 -10.74
CA ASP A 219 -12.43 6.19 -10.30
C ASP A 219 -11.89 5.35 -9.12
N ASP A 220 -12.71 4.42 -8.61
CA ASP A 220 -12.29 3.55 -7.50
C ASP A 220 -11.14 2.60 -7.89
N SER A 221 -11.00 2.20 -9.15
CA SER A 221 -9.86 1.41 -9.63
C SER A 221 -8.61 2.26 -9.93
N PHE A 222 -8.65 3.55 -9.61
CA PHE A 222 -7.58 4.52 -9.81
C PHE A 222 -7.26 4.77 -11.31
N ASN A 223 -8.25 4.63 -12.19
CA ASN A 223 -8.20 5.11 -13.56
C ASN A 223 -8.54 6.60 -13.60
N VAL A 224 -7.87 7.36 -14.46
CA VAL A 224 -8.18 8.77 -14.68
C VAL A 224 -9.55 8.88 -15.34
N ILE A 225 -10.43 9.69 -14.76
CA ILE A 225 -11.73 10.07 -15.33
C ILE A 225 -11.58 11.39 -16.09
N ASP A 226 -10.98 12.39 -15.45
CA ASP A 226 -10.85 13.73 -16.01
C ASP A 226 -9.67 14.48 -15.39
N VAL A 227 -9.28 15.57 -16.04
CA VAL A 227 -8.16 16.43 -15.66
C VAL A 227 -8.58 17.90 -15.82
N PHE A 228 -8.44 18.67 -14.75
CA PHE A 228 -8.54 20.13 -14.78
C PHE A 228 -7.15 20.75 -14.57
N GLU A 229 -6.69 21.54 -15.54
CA GLU A 229 -5.42 22.27 -15.45
C GLU A 229 -5.62 23.75 -15.77
N SER A 230 -4.91 24.60 -15.03
CA SER A 230 -4.89 26.04 -15.30
C SER A 230 -3.51 26.63 -15.05
N GLU A 231 -2.96 27.24 -16.08
CA GLU A 231 -1.75 28.08 -16.00
C GLU A 231 -2.01 29.47 -15.40
N SER A 232 -3.26 29.79 -15.08
CA SER A 232 -3.61 31.03 -14.37
C SER A 232 -3.64 30.84 -12.85
N LEU A 233 -3.24 31.90 -12.13
CA LEU A 233 -3.16 31.94 -10.67
C LEU A 233 -4.55 31.90 -10.03
N HIS A 234 -4.77 30.98 -9.08
CA HIS A 234 -6.03 30.84 -8.37
C HIS A 234 -5.87 31.01 -6.84
N LYS A 235 -6.71 31.88 -6.26
CA LYS A 235 -6.88 32.00 -4.79
C LYS A 235 -8.01 31.13 -4.27
N ASN A 236 -9.05 30.98 -5.07
CA ASN A 236 -10.16 30.08 -4.84
C ASN A 236 -10.51 29.41 -6.18
N LEU A 237 -11.03 28.20 -6.11
CA LEU A 237 -11.49 27.46 -7.28
C LEU A 237 -12.65 26.58 -6.84
N ARG A 238 -13.74 26.61 -7.59
CA ARG A 238 -14.82 25.64 -7.48
C ARG A 238 -14.73 24.70 -8.67
N VAL A 239 -14.72 23.38 -8.43
CA VAL A 239 -14.64 22.38 -9.49
C VAL A 239 -15.77 21.38 -9.32
N ASP A 240 -16.52 21.15 -10.40
CA ASP A 240 -17.50 20.07 -10.45
C ASP A 240 -16.78 18.71 -10.49
N ILE A 241 -17.34 17.74 -9.81
CA ILE A 241 -16.78 16.40 -9.70
C ILE A 241 -17.42 15.50 -10.78
N PRO A 242 -16.63 14.93 -11.69
CA PRO A 242 -17.15 13.96 -12.64
C PRO A 242 -17.79 12.76 -11.95
N THR A 243 -18.82 12.21 -12.58
CA THR A 243 -19.50 11.00 -12.10
C THR A 243 -18.51 9.84 -11.91
N ASN A 244 -18.73 9.03 -10.87
CA ASN A 244 -17.88 7.89 -10.47
C ASN A 244 -16.50 8.25 -9.90
N THR A 245 -16.21 9.53 -9.63
CA THR A 245 -14.99 9.92 -8.92
C THR A 245 -14.97 9.33 -7.51
N ARG A 246 -13.87 8.65 -7.17
CA ARG A 246 -13.56 8.17 -5.82
C ARG A 246 -12.35 8.86 -5.21
N PHE A 247 -11.38 9.25 -6.04
CA PHE A 247 -10.18 9.93 -5.58
C PHE A 247 -9.89 11.18 -6.40
N ILE A 248 -9.34 12.21 -5.75
CA ILE A 248 -8.93 13.46 -6.41
C ILE A 248 -7.48 13.73 -6.06
N LYS A 249 -6.60 13.83 -7.06
CA LYS A 249 -5.24 14.34 -6.86
C LYS A 249 -5.26 15.85 -7.05
N ILE A 250 -4.74 16.59 -6.08
CA ILE A 250 -4.58 18.05 -6.15
C ILE A 250 -3.10 18.38 -6.10
N ASP A 251 -2.64 19.10 -7.12
CA ASP A 251 -1.25 19.45 -7.37
C ASP A 251 -1.13 20.91 -7.83
N ASP A 252 0.10 21.34 -8.06
CA ASP A 252 0.41 22.58 -8.76
C ASP A 252 1.05 22.26 -10.12
N PHE A 253 0.60 22.94 -11.17
CA PHE A 253 1.05 22.73 -12.54
C PHE A 253 2.56 22.94 -12.72
N TYR A 254 3.17 23.88 -11.98
CA TYR A 254 4.59 24.17 -12.08
C TYR A 254 5.41 23.54 -10.94
N ALA A 255 5.02 23.75 -9.68
CA ALA A 255 5.78 23.26 -8.53
C ALA A 255 5.00 23.25 -7.21
N LEU A 256 5.14 22.18 -6.42
CA LEU A 256 4.56 22.07 -5.07
C LEU A 256 4.96 23.21 -4.11
N THR A 257 6.09 23.89 -4.34
CA THR A 257 6.51 25.05 -3.55
C THR A 257 5.55 26.24 -3.69
N ASN A 258 4.75 26.29 -4.75
CA ASN A 258 3.72 27.31 -4.96
C ASN A 258 2.55 27.18 -3.97
N ILE A 259 2.31 25.98 -3.44
CA ILE A 259 1.30 25.67 -2.42
C ILE A 259 1.94 25.36 -1.06
N LYS A 260 3.10 25.96 -0.77
CA LYS A 260 3.89 25.77 0.46
C LYS A 260 3.14 26.01 1.76
N ASN A 261 2.09 26.83 1.74
CA ASN A 261 1.28 27.12 2.93
C ASN A 261 0.05 26.21 3.05
N GLY A 262 -0.13 25.25 2.14
CA GLY A 262 -1.27 24.33 2.17
C GLY A 262 -2.50 24.86 1.43
N LEU A 263 -3.56 24.06 1.42
CA LEU A 263 -4.86 24.36 0.80
C LEU A 263 -5.99 23.98 1.75
N ASN A 264 -7.17 24.57 1.63
CA ASN A 264 -8.38 24.10 2.31
C ASN A 264 -9.41 23.62 1.29
N ILE A 265 -9.98 22.46 1.53
CA ILE A 265 -10.96 21.83 0.64
C ILE A 265 -12.28 21.69 1.38
N THR A 266 -13.38 22.09 0.75
CA THR A 266 -14.74 21.98 1.29
C THR A 266 -15.66 21.34 0.25
N LYS A 267 -16.53 20.43 0.68
CA LYS A 267 -17.59 19.87 -0.17
C LYS A 267 -18.69 20.89 -0.41
N GLU A 268 -19.28 20.84 -1.60
CA GLU A 268 -20.49 21.57 -1.96
C GLU A 268 -21.57 20.62 -2.49
#